data_AF-A0A958IEC8-F1
#
_entry.id   AF-A0A958IEC8-F1
#
_cell.length_a   1.000
_cell.length_b   1.000
_cell.length_c   1.000
_cell.angle_alpha   90.00
_cell.angle_beta   90.00
_cell.angle_gamma   90.00
#
_symmetry.space_group_name_H-M   'P 1'
#
loop_
_entity.id
_entity.type
_entity.pdbx_description
1 polymer ?
#
loop_
_entity_poly.entity_id
_entity_poly.type
_entity_poly.pdbx_seq_one_letter_code
_entity_poly.pdbx_strand_id
1 'polypeptide(L)'
;GSGAYGKQIDRSKLTGKSGKERRELRKEISYGGVYISGSDFLASLSLGTQNNLIDLEVSGTSLSSLDLTGAPYLQYVYVYDNPGLTSITYSSTDLYEVDFSYNQLTSIDLSGQTNINYLYLDNNQFSSIDISELSNLYYFYVSNNNLTSLDVSGLSSLYELYVSNNDLSSITLSGNSNLYRLSVDYNQLTSIDLTGAPYMNYLYINNNLLTGTLNISPMRSPYSSPAPTVNTTGNPSLVTIQYDDNCNNQQITYVIKDVATTFTQLGCKL
;
A
#
# COMPACT_ATOMS: atom_id res chain seq x y z
N GLY A 1 35.07 19.81 -7.50
CA GLY A 1 34.96 20.43 -6.17
C GLY A 1 33.59 21.07 -6.05
N SER A 2 32.92 20.80 -4.92
CA SER A 2 31.70 21.43 -4.37
C SER A 2 30.44 21.50 -5.25
N GLY A 3 29.44 20.65 -4.94
CA GLY A 3 28.06 20.95 -5.29
C GLY A 3 27.10 19.79 -5.60
N ALA A 4 27.26 18.58 -5.08
CA ALA A 4 26.27 17.49 -5.22
C ALA A 4 25.36 17.32 -3.97
N TYR A 5 25.40 18.29 -3.05
CA TYR A 5 24.43 18.39 -1.96
C TYR A 5 23.26 19.24 -2.43
N GLY A 6 22.07 18.64 -2.51
CA GLY A 6 20.81 19.37 -2.43
C GLY A 6 20.08 19.60 -3.74
N LYS A 7 19.79 18.55 -4.51
CA LYS A 7 18.55 18.51 -5.29
C LYS A 7 17.63 17.48 -4.66
N GLN A 8 17.23 17.74 -3.41
CA GLN A 8 16.15 16.99 -2.78
C GLN A 8 14.86 17.76 -3.02
N ILE A 9 13.81 17.04 -3.35
CA ILE A 9 12.47 17.60 -3.27
C ILE A 9 12.19 17.86 -1.79
N ASP A 10 11.78 19.09 -1.46
CA ASP A 10 11.38 19.46 -0.11
C ASP A 10 10.11 18.69 0.28
N ARG A 11 10.33 17.51 0.91
CA ARG A 11 9.28 16.57 1.31
C ARG A 11 8.25 17.19 2.25
N SER A 12 8.62 18.24 2.99
CA SER A 12 7.69 18.95 3.87
C SER A 12 6.50 19.55 3.12
N LYS A 13 6.69 19.89 1.83
CA LYS A 13 5.62 20.37 0.94
C LYS A 13 4.67 19.26 0.47
N LEU A 14 5.11 18.00 0.54
CA LEU A 14 4.35 16.82 0.13
C LEU A 14 3.58 16.17 1.30
N THR A 15 3.97 16.48 2.54
CA THR A 15 3.34 15.92 3.75
C THR A 15 1.84 16.20 3.79
N GLY A 16 1.03 15.17 4.04
CA GLY A 16 -0.43 15.27 4.14
C GLY A 16 -1.16 15.46 2.81
N LYS A 17 -0.45 15.47 1.67
CA LYS A 17 -1.04 15.48 0.33
C LYS A 17 -1.43 14.07 -0.10
N SER A 18 -2.50 13.95 -0.88
CA SER A 18 -2.84 12.72 -1.59
C SER A 18 -1.77 12.34 -2.63
N GLY A 19 -1.72 11.07 -3.06
CA GLY A 19 -0.74 10.64 -4.08
C GLY A 19 -0.81 11.45 -5.38
N LYS A 20 -2.04 11.80 -5.83
CA LYS A 20 -2.24 12.68 -7.00
C LYS A 20 -1.67 14.08 -6.77
N GLU A 21 -1.92 14.67 -5.60
CA GLU A 21 -1.38 16.00 -5.28
C GLU A 21 0.14 15.98 -5.16
N ARG A 22 0.74 14.94 -4.54
CA ARG A 22 2.20 14.78 -4.48
C ARG A 22 2.79 14.67 -5.88
N ARG A 23 2.17 13.88 -6.75
CA ARG A 23 2.57 13.71 -8.14
C ARG A 23 2.51 15.02 -8.92
N GLU A 24 1.51 15.88 -8.74
CA GLU A 24 1.53 17.17 -9.46
C GLU A 24 2.50 18.17 -8.83
N LEU A 25 2.49 18.31 -7.49
CA LEU A 25 3.33 19.30 -6.81
C LEU A 25 4.82 19.01 -6.99
N ARG A 26 5.25 17.73 -7.01
CA ARG A 26 6.66 17.37 -7.21
C ARG A 26 7.20 17.89 -8.55
N LYS A 27 6.39 17.92 -9.61
CA LYS A 27 6.79 18.41 -10.95
C LYS A 27 7.22 19.87 -10.90
N GLU A 28 6.58 20.64 -10.01
CA GLU A 28 6.86 22.07 -9.81
C GLU A 28 8.10 22.33 -8.96
N ILE A 29 8.41 21.43 -8.02
CA ILE A 29 9.49 21.60 -7.03
C ILE A 29 10.73 20.74 -7.30
N SER A 30 10.71 19.91 -8.35
CA SER A 30 11.82 19.05 -8.75
C SER A 30 12.79 19.77 -9.69
N TYR A 31 14.09 19.78 -9.33
CA TYR A 31 15.16 20.39 -10.12
C TYR A 31 15.92 19.35 -10.97
N GLY A 32 15.21 18.44 -11.64
CA GLY A 32 15.85 17.43 -12.48
C GLY A 32 14.94 16.27 -12.86
N GLY A 33 13.70 16.56 -13.26
CA GLY A 33 12.72 15.55 -13.63
C GLY A 33 12.71 15.21 -15.13
N VAL A 34 12.37 13.96 -15.46
CA VAL A 34 12.02 13.53 -16.82
C VAL A 34 10.57 13.04 -16.78
N TYR A 35 9.72 13.56 -17.67
CA TYR A 35 8.29 13.23 -17.70
C TYR A 35 7.89 12.84 -19.12
N ILE A 36 7.55 11.57 -19.31
CA ILE A 36 7.12 10.98 -20.57
C ILE A 36 5.71 10.43 -20.32
N SER A 37 4.70 10.96 -21.02
CA SER A 37 3.32 10.51 -20.89
C SER A 37 2.59 10.46 -22.23
N GLY A 38 1.72 9.46 -22.41
CA GLY A 38 0.78 9.37 -23.54
C GLY A 38 1.45 9.15 -24.90
N SER A 39 2.50 8.34 -24.93
CA SER A 39 3.23 7.98 -26.14
C SER A 39 3.10 6.49 -26.41
N ASP A 40 1.94 6.08 -26.92
CA ASP A 40 1.59 4.69 -27.24
C ASP A 40 2.56 4.02 -28.22
N PHE A 41 3.44 4.78 -28.87
CA PHE A 41 4.44 4.26 -29.82
C PHE A 41 5.84 4.11 -29.22
N LEU A 42 6.08 4.59 -27.99
CA LEU A 42 7.40 4.48 -27.36
C LEU A 42 7.65 3.04 -26.90
N ALA A 43 8.36 2.28 -27.72
CA ALA A 43 8.67 0.87 -27.47
C ALA A 43 10.03 0.63 -26.80
N SER A 44 10.88 1.66 -26.70
CA SER A 44 12.17 1.59 -26.01
C SER A 44 12.54 2.95 -25.42
N LEU A 45 13.12 2.95 -24.22
CA LEU A 45 13.69 4.12 -23.58
C LEU A 45 15.07 3.76 -23.02
N SER A 46 16.10 4.53 -23.38
CA SER A 46 17.43 4.43 -22.79
C SER A 46 17.80 5.78 -22.21
N LEU A 47 18.07 5.80 -20.91
CA LEU A 47 18.43 7.04 -20.21
C LEU A 47 19.93 7.36 -20.31
N GLY A 48 20.79 6.37 -20.57
CA GLY A 48 22.23 6.54 -20.36
C GLY A 48 22.54 6.93 -18.90
N THR A 49 23.71 7.52 -18.64
CA THR A 49 24.07 7.98 -17.29
C THR A 49 23.40 9.31 -16.95
N GLN A 50 22.56 9.31 -15.91
CA GLN A 50 21.75 10.43 -15.43
C GLN A 50 22.02 10.74 -13.95
N ASN A 51 23.20 11.28 -13.64
CA ASN A 51 23.64 11.54 -12.26
C ASN A 51 22.88 12.67 -11.54
N ASN A 52 21.94 13.34 -12.20
CA ASN A 52 21.15 14.43 -11.62
C ASN A 52 19.64 14.14 -11.64
N LEU A 53 19.24 12.98 -12.15
CA LEU A 53 17.83 12.60 -12.28
C LEU A 53 17.34 12.04 -10.95
N ILE A 54 16.39 12.74 -10.34
CA ILE A 54 15.81 12.41 -9.03
C ILE A 54 14.32 12.06 -9.12
N ASP A 55 13.67 12.47 -10.21
CA ASP A 55 12.23 12.32 -10.45
C ASP A 55 11.99 11.84 -11.88
N LEU A 56 11.32 10.72 -12.03
CA LEU A 56 11.01 10.13 -13.32
C LEU A 56 9.52 9.80 -13.38
N GLU A 57 8.87 10.21 -14.48
CA GLU A 57 7.55 9.74 -14.87
C GLU A 57 7.60 9.13 -16.27
N VAL A 58 7.11 7.90 -16.40
CA VAL A 58 6.95 7.19 -17.67
C VAL A 58 5.59 6.49 -17.66
N SER A 59 4.63 7.00 -18.41
CA SER A 59 3.27 6.44 -18.47
C SER A 59 2.64 6.48 -19.85
N GLY A 60 1.67 5.60 -20.09
CA GLY A 60 1.00 5.49 -21.39
C GLY A 60 1.98 5.20 -22.51
N THR A 61 2.86 4.21 -22.32
CA THR A 61 3.84 3.80 -23.34
C THR A 61 3.69 2.32 -23.72
N SER A 62 4.33 1.92 -24.80
CA SER A 62 4.41 0.52 -25.25
C SER A 62 5.73 -0.16 -24.84
N LEU A 63 6.35 0.30 -23.74
CA LEU A 63 7.55 -0.32 -23.22
C LEU A 63 7.26 -1.75 -22.74
N SER A 64 8.16 -2.67 -23.06
CA SER A 64 8.13 -4.05 -22.55
C SER A 64 9.08 -4.28 -21.36
N SER A 65 10.13 -3.46 -21.29
CA SER A 65 11.10 -3.39 -20.20
C SER A 65 11.59 -1.96 -20.04
N LEU A 66 12.03 -1.59 -18.83
CA LEU A 66 12.62 -0.28 -18.56
C LEU A 66 13.88 -0.42 -17.69
N ASP A 67 15.00 0.08 -18.21
CA ASP A 67 16.27 0.11 -17.48
C ASP A 67 16.59 1.51 -16.94
N LEU A 68 16.56 1.62 -15.62
CA LEU A 68 16.84 2.82 -14.84
C LEU A 68 18.20 2.76 -14.12
N THR A 69 19.03 1.75 -14.39
CA THR A 69 20.34 1.58 -13.73
C THR A 69 21.29 2.77 -13.96
N GLY A 70 21.08 3.51 -15.05
CA GLY A 70 21.79 4.75 -15.37
C GLY A 70 21.40 5.96 -14.51
N ALA A 71 20.36 5.88 -13.69
CA ALA A 71 19.86 6.96 -12.83
C ALA A 71 19.96 6.60 -11.33
N PRO A 72 21.18 6.55 -10.75
CA PRO A 72 21.40 5.99 -9.41
C PRO A 72 20.85 6.85 -8.26
N TYR A 73 20.37 8.06 -8.52
CA TYR A 73 19.90 9.01 -7.51
C TYR A 73 18.39 9.28 -7.56
N LEU A 74 17.61 8.42 -8.23
CA LEU A 74 16.15 8.51 -8.21
C LEU A 74 15.62 8.45 -6.78
N GLN A 75 14.61 9.29 -6.52
CA GLN A 75 13.85 9.34 -5.27
C GLN A 75 12.35 9.17 -5.55
N TYR A 76 11.90 9.66 -6.71
CA TYR A 76 10.51 9.62 -7.14
C TYR A 76 10.44 8.91 -8.48
N VAL A 77 9.76 7.77 -8.54
CA VAL A 77 9.70 6.95 -9.76
C VAL A 77 8.26 6.55 -10.01
N TYR A 78 7.70 7.09 -11.08
CA TYR A 78 6.33 6.84 -11.51
C TYR A 78 6.35 6.19 -12.87
N VAL A 79 6.37 4.86 -12.91
CA VAL A 79 6.33 4.07 -14.14
C VAL A 79 5.01 3.30 -14.13
N TYR A 80 3.92 3.97 -14.47
CA TYR A 80 2.57 3.42 -14.37
C TYR A 80 1.86 3.46 -15.73
N ASP A 81 0.82 2.64 -15.90
CA ASP A 81 0.03 2.61 -17.13
C ASP A 81 0.89 2.31 -18.38
N ASN A 82 1.75 1.29 -18.29
CA ASN A 82 2.47 0.75 -19.44
C ASN A 82 2.04 -0.70 -19.63
N PRO A 83 0.96 -0.94 -20.41
CA PRO A 83 0.29 -2.23 -20.44
C PRO A 83 1.14 -3.36 -21.02
N GLY A 84 2.31 -3.09 -21.60
CA GLY A 84 3.26 -4.11 -22.06
C GLY A 84 4.44 -4.36 -21.11
N LEU A 85 4.59 -3.57 -20.05
CA LEU A 85 5.81 -3.51 -19.25
C LEU A 85 5.90 -4.66 -18.25
N THR A 86 6.87 -5.55 -18.45
CA THR A 86 7.04 -6.78 -17.64
C THR A 86 8.24 -6.73 -16.70
N SER A 87 9.18 -5.81 -16.92
CA SER A 87 10.37 -5.67 -16.07
C SER A 87 10.84 -4.23 -15.93
N ILE A 88 11.29 -3.90 -14.73
CA ILE A 88 11.98 -2.66 -14.40
C ILE A 88 13.28 -3.02 -13.67
N THR A 89 14.40 -2.52 -14.14
CA THR A 89 15.69 -2.61 -13.44
C THR A 89 16.13 -1.24 -12.99
N TYR A 90 16.70 -1.14 -11.79
CA TYR A 90 17.20 0.13 -11.25
C TYR A 90 18.37 -0.12 -10.30
N SER A 91 19.14 0.94 -9.99
CA SER A 91 20.30 0.89 -9.09
C SER A 91 20.19 1.85 -7.91
N SER A 92 19.11 2.64 -7.86
CA SER A 92 18.88 3.67 -6.86
C SER A 92 18.57 3.07 -5.49
N THR A 93 19.21 3.59 -4.44
CA THR A 93 19.05 3.10 -3.06
C THR A 93 18.30 4.09 -2.16
N ASP A 94 17.82 5.20 -2.71
CA ASP A 94 17.14 6.28 -1.96
C ASP A 94 15.73 6.58 -2.50
N LEU A 95 15.04 5.54 -2.99
CA LEU A 95 13.64 5.65 -3.42
C LEU A 95 12.76 6.06 -2.24
N TYR A 96 11.88 7.04 -2.46
CA TYR A 96 10.97 7.59 -1.46
C TYR A 96 9.50 7.34 -1.83
N GLU A 97 9.14 7.58 -3.09
CA GLU A 97 7.80 7.32 -3.62
C GLU A 97 7.91 6.62 -4.97
N VAL A 98 7.29 5.44 -5.05
CA VAL A 98 7.36 4.55 -6.21
C VAL A 98 5.94 4.18 -6.62
N ASP A 99 5.61 4.41 -7.88
CA ASP A 99 4.38 3.97 -8.51
C ASP A 99 4.70 3.12 -9.73
N PHE A 100 4.49 1.82 -9.61
CA PHE A 100 4.59 0.84 -10.68
C PHE A 100 3.24 0.21 -11.01
N SER A 101 2.14 0.92 -10.76
CA SER A 101 0.78 0.41 -10.97
C SER A 101 0.42 0.30 -12.45
N TYR A 102 -0.52 -0.57 -12.80
CA TYR A 102 -1.03 -0.73 -14.18
C TYR A 102 0.07 -1.12 -15.19
N ASN A 103 0.84 -2.16 -14.85
CA ASN A 103 1.82 -2.79 -15.74
C ASN A 103 1.56 -4.31 -15.80
N GLN A 104 2.54 -5.08 -16.24
CA GLN A 104 2.52 -6.56 -16.21
C GLN A 104 3.69 -7.12 -15.39
N LEU A 105 4.08 -6.45 -14.30
CA LEU A 105 5.20 -6.90 -13.47
C LEU A 105 4.82 -8.16 -12.69
N THR A 106 5.70 -9.16 -12.70
CA THR A 106 5.58 -10.37 -11.87
C THR A 106 6.47 -10.32 -10.64
N SER A 107 7.51 -9.49 -10.66
CA SER A 107 8.49 -9.33 -9.59
C SER A 107 9.17 -7.97 -9.67
N ILE A 108 9.59 -7.45 -8.52
CA ILE A 108 10.43 -6.26 -8.41
C ILE A 108 11.37 -6.46 -7.22
N ASP A 109 12.65 -6.16 -7.39
CA ASP A 109 13.60 -6.18 -6.28
C ASP A 109 13.44 -4.90 -5.46
N LEU A 110 13.18 -5.04 -4.16
CA LEU A 110 13.05 -3.95 -3.18
C LEU A 110 14.03 -4.13 -2.01
N SER A 111 15.11 -4.89 -2.23
CA SER A 111 16.18 -5.08 -1.26
C SER A 111 17.03 -3.82 -1.03
N GLY A 112 17.09 -3.39 0.22
CA GLY A 112 17.83 -2.21 0.67
C GLY A 112 17.05 -0.90 0.55
N GLN A 113 15.81 -0.88 0.05
CA GLN A 113 15.01 0.35 -0.12
C GLN A 113 14.32 0.80 1.16
N THR A 114 15.10 1.00 2.23
CA THR A 114 14.58 1.37 3.56
C THR A 114 13.89 2.74 3.60
N ASN A 115 14.08 3.59 2.58
CA ASN A 115 13.55 4.97 2.54
C ASN A 115 12.17 5.09 1.85
N ILE A 116 11.63 4.03 1.25
CA ILE A 116 10.32 4.07 0.60
C ILE A 116 9.24 4.34 1.65
N ASN A 117 8.44 5.38 1.41
CA ASN A 117 7.28 5.75 2.23
C ASN A 117 5.97 5.43 1.51
N TYR A 118 5.95 5.53 0.19
CA TYR A 118 4.75 5.33 -0.63
C TYR A 118 5.07 4.35 -1.76
N LEU A 119 4.38 3.22 -1.76
CA LEU A 119 4.57 2.16 -2.75
C LEU A 119 3.21 1.77 -3.36
N TYR A 120 3.10 1.95 -4.67
CA TYR A 120 1.92 1.61 -5.45
C TYR A 120 2.29 0.55 -6.50
N LEU A 121 1.68 -0.62 -6.39
CA LEU A 121 1.89 -1.81 -7.22
C LEU A 121 0.55 -2.36 -7.75
N ASP A 122 -0.53 -1.59 -7.67
CA ASP A 122 -1.87 -2.03 -8.07
C ASP A 122 -1.89 -2.48 -9.54
N ASN A 123 -2.73 -3.47 -9.89
CA ASN A 123 -2.91 -3.93 -11.28
C ASN A 123 -1.59 -4.38 -11.93
N ASN A 124 -1.01 -5.43 -11.37
CA ASN A 124 0.15 -6.13 -11.89
C ASN A 124 -0.12 -7.65 -11.87
N GLN A 125 0.93 -8.47 -11.88
CA GLN A 125 0.84 -9.93 -11.85
C GLN A 125 1.66 -10.53 -10.70
N PHE A 126 1.87 -9.80 -9.61
CA PHE A 126 2.64 -10.27 -8.46
C PHE A 126 1.97 -11.49 -7.81
N SER A 127 2.68 -12.61 -7.71
CA SER A 127 2.28 -13.77 -6.90
C SER A 127 2.84 -13.72 -5.48
N SER A 128 3.91 -12.96 -5.29
CA SER A 128 4.57 -12.69 -4.00
C SER A 128 5.28 -11.34 -4.08
N ILE A 129 5.47 -10.70 -2.93
CA ILE A 129 6.27 -9.48 -2.81
C ILE A 129 7.00 -9.49 -1.47
N ASP A 130 8.30 -9.20 -1.48
CA ASP A 130 9.08 -9.01 -0.26
C ASP A 130 9.19 -7.51 0.04
N ILE A 131 8.69 -7.12 1.20
CA ILE A 131 8.69 -5.74 1.70
C ILE A 131 9.29 -5.66 3.12
N SER A 132 9.97 -6.71 3.56
CA SER A 132 10.43 -6.86 4.95
C SER A 132 11.41 -5.77 5.40
N GLU A 133 12.15 -5.17 4.46
CA GLU A 133 13.11 -4.09 4.74
C GLU A 133 12.49 -2.67 4.65
N LEU A 134 11.23 -2.54 4.23
CA LEU A 134 10.58 -1.24 4.00
C LEU A 134 10.06 -0.61 5.31
N SER A 135 10.91 -0.49 6.31
CA SER A 135 10.57 -0.02 7.67
C SER A 135 9.90 1.38 7.75
N ASN A 136 10.10 2.23 6.75
CA ASN A 136 9.47 3.55 6.64
C ASN A 136 8.19 3.55 5.79
N LEU A 137 7.73 2.39 5.31
CA LEU A 137 6.56 2.29 4.45
C LEU A 137 5.32 2.78 5.19
N TYR A 138 4.70 3.81 4.63
CA TYR A 138 3.56 4.50 5.21
C TYR A 138 2.27 4.12 4.48
N TYR A 139 2.28 4.14 3.14
CA TYR A 139 1.19 3.64 2.28
C TYR A 139 1.69 2.51 1.39
N PHE A 140 0.94 1.40 1.38
CA PHE A 140 1.22 0.29 0.49
C PHE A 140 -0.04 -0.21 -0.23
N TYR A 141 -0.07 -0.03 -1.54
CA TYR A 141 -1.21 -0.40 -2.37
C TYR A 141 -0.75 -1.45 -3.38
N VAL A 142 -1.37 -2.64 -3.36
CA VAL A 142 -1.01 -3.79 -4.21
C VAL A 142 -2.27 -4.60 -4.58
N SER A 143 -3.39 -3.92 -4.73
CA SER A 143 -4.67 -4.50 -5.14
C SER A 143 -4.63 -4.98 -6.59
N ASN A 144 -5.49 -5.93 -6.95
CA ASN A 144 -5.55 -6.51 -8.31
C ASN A 144 -4.21 -7.14 -8.71
N ASN A 145 -3.77 -8.11 -7.93
CA ASN A 145 -2.61 -8.96 -8.18
C ASN A 145 -3.00 -10.42 -7.91
N ASN A 146 -2.02 -11.33 -7.86
CA ASN A 146 -2.25 -12.76 -7.63
C ASN A 146 -1.59 -13.21 -6.30
N LEU A 147 -1.53 -12.34 -5.30
CA LEU A 147 -0.89 -12.64 -4.02
C LEU A 147 -1.70 -13.70 -3.27
N THR A 148 -1.05 -14.77 -2.80
CA THR A 148 -1.70 -15.82 -1.99
C THR A 148 -1.51 -15.65 -0.48
N SER A 149 -0.50 -14.86 -0.10
CA SER A 149 -0.19 -14.46 1.27
C SER A 149 0.56 -13.12 1.25
N LEU A 150 0.44 -12.34 2.33
CA LEU A 150 1.23 -11.14 2.52
C LEU A 150 1.68 -11.02 3.98
N ASP A 151 2.98 -10.87 4.18
CA ASP A 151 3.56 -10.55 5.48
C ASP A 151 3.91 -9.07 5.53
N VAL A 152 3.24 -8.33 6.42
CA VAL A 152 3.54 -6.92 6.69
C VAL A 152 4.11 -6.72 8.09
N SER A 153 4.60 -7.80 8.72
CA SER A 153 5.07 -7.78 10.09
C SER A 153 6.23 -6.82 10.29
N GLY A 154 6.22 -6.11 11.42
CA GLY A 154 7.27 -5.17 11.79
C GLY A 154 7.24 -3.83 11.03
N LEU A 155 6.34 -3.66 10.05
CA LEU A 155 6.13 -2.38 9.37
C LEU A 155 5.33 -1.43 10.28
N SER A 156 5.97 -0.97 11.35
CA SER A 156 5.34 -0.14 12.39
C SER A 156 4.90 1.23 11.89
N SER A 157 5.47 1.72 10.80
CA SER A 157 5.11 2.99 10.16
C SER A 157 3.88 2.89 9.25
N LEU A 158 3.47 1.66 8.89
CA LEU A 158 2.40 1.42 7.93
C LEU A 158 1.08 1.99 8.45
N TYR A 159 0.46 2.87 7.67
CA TYR A 159 -0.76 3.59 8.04
C TYR A 159 -1.94 3.19 7.16
N GLU A 160 -1.74 3.00 5.86
CA GLU A 160 -2.75 2.42 4.97
C GLU A 160 -2.22 1.24 4.18
N LEU A 161 -3.00 0.16 4.17
CA LEU A 161 -2.74 -1.05 3.40
C LEU A 161 -3.97 -1.42 2.55
N TYR A 162 -3.78 -1.47 1.23
CA TYR A 162 -4.81 -1.90 0.28
C TYR A 162 -4.29 -3.08 -0.54
N VAL A 163 -4.91 -4.24 -0.36
CA VAL A 163 -4.52 -5.53 -0.94
C VAL A 163 -5.74 -6.25 -1.53
N SER A 164 -6.77 -5.50 -1.88
CA SER A 164 -8.04 -6.03 -2.36
C SER A 164 -7.92 -6.68 -3.74
N ASN A 165 -8.80 -7.63 -4.06
CA ASN A 165 -8.74 -8.39 -5.32
C ASN A 165 -7.39 -9.10 -5.49
N ASN A 166 -7.09 -9.99 -4.56
CA ASN A 166 -5.97 -10.93 -4.61
C ASN A 166 -6.51 -12.32 -4.22
N ASP A 167 -5.63 -13.29 -4.07
CA ASP A 167 -5.95 -14.66 -3.65
C ASP A 167 -5.50 -14.94 -2.20
N LEU A 168 -5.48 -13.91 -1.35
CA LEU A 168 -4.92 -14.04 0.00
C LEU A 168 -5.72 -15.03 0.84
N SER A 169 -5.06 -16.11 1.24
CA SER A 169 -5.57 -17.06 2.23
C SER A 169 -5.16 -16.66 3.67
N SER A 170 -4.11 -15.86 3.80
CA SER A 170 -3.62 -15.32 5.06
C SER A 170 -2.94 -13.96 4.90
N ILE A 171 -2.97 -13.17 5.98
CA ILE A 171 -2.24 -11.91 6.14
C ILE A 171 -1.72 -11.83 7.57
N THR A 172 -0.45 -11.42 7.75
CA THR A 172 0.16 -11.28 9.08
C THR A 172 0.32 -9.79 9.41
N LEU A 173 -0.33 -9.33 10.49
CA LEU A 173 -0.36 -7.92 10.91
C LEU A 173 0.50 -7.64 12.17
N SER A 174 1.48 -8.49 12.48
CA SER A 174 2.23 -8.41 13.73
C SER A 174 3.11 -7.14 13.79
N GLY A 175 2.88 -6.27 14.78
CA GLY A 175 3.69 -5.06 14.96
C GLY A 175 3.30 -3.88 14.07
N ASN A 176 2.15 -3.92 13.40
CA ASN A 176 1.60 -2.81 12.63
C ASN A 176 0.85 -1.83 13.54
N SER A 177 1.54 -1.29 14.54
CA SER A 177 0.93 -0.49 15.60
C SER A 177 0.21 0.75 15.07
N ASN A 178 0.70 1.39 14.01
CA ASN A 178 0.09 2.60 13.44
C ASN A 178 -0.91 2.35 12.30
N LEU A 179 -1.25 1.09 11.99
CA LEU A 179 -2.13 0.77 10.87
C LEU A 179 -3.52 1.32 11.14
N TYR A 180 -3.93 2.31 10.33
CA TYR A 180 -5.19 3.02 10.47
C TYR A 180 -6.27 2.46 9.55
N ARG A 181 -5.89 2.00 8.36
CA ARG A 181 -6.81 1.46 7.35
C ARG A 181 -6.26 0.19 6.73
N LEU A 182 -7.10 -0.85 6.71
CA LEU A 182 -6.87 -2.10 6.01
C LEU A 182 -8.03 -2.40 5.07
N SER A 183 -7.72 -2.66 3.80
CA SER A 183 -8.66 -3.20 2.81
C SER A 183 -8.07 -4.49 2.23
N VAL A 184 -8.73 -5.60 2.56
CA VAL A 184 -8.43 -6.99 2.14
C VAL A 184 -9.67 -7.59 1.46
N ASP A 185 -10.48 -6.75 0.83
CA ASP A 185 -11.73 -7.16 0.18
C ASP A 185 -11.45 -8.07 -1.02
N TYR A 186 -12.37 -8.96 -1.36
CA TYR A 186 -12.21 -9.85 -2.52
C TYR A 186 -10.91 -10.66 -2.43
N ASN A 187 -10.81 -11.45 -1.37
CA ASN A 187 -9.70 -12.38 -1.10
C ASN A 187 -10.28 -13.73 -0.65
N GLN A 188 -9.43 -14.62 -0.15
CA GLN A 188 -9.80 -15.98 0.27
C GLN A 188 -9.60 -16.19 1.79
N LEU A 189 -9.61 -15.12 2.59
CA LEU A 189 -9.34 -15.19 4.02
C LEU A 189 -10.45 -15.96 4.75
N THR A 190 -10.07 -16.94 5.57
CA THR A 190 -11.01 -17.69 6.45
C THR A 190 -11.08 -17.12 7.86
N SER A 191 -10.06 -16.36 8.26
CA SER A 191 -9.92 -15.68 9.55
C SER A 191 -8.89 -14.55 9.43
N ILE A 192 -8.91 -13.61 10.35
CA ILE A 192 -7.88 -12.57 10.48
C ILE A 192 -7.60 -12.28 11.96
N ASP A 193 -6.34 -12.13 12.32
CA ASP A 193 -5.91 -11.67 13.64
C ASP A 193 -5.57 -10.18 13.59
N LEU A 194 -6.34 -9.39 14.34
CA LEU A 194 -6.22 -7.93 14.39
C LEU A 194 -5.36 -7.43 15.58
N THR A 195 -4.84 -8.33 16.42
CA THR A 195 -4.11 -7.96 17.65
C THR A 195 -2.83 -7.16 17.37
N GLY A 196 -2.19 -7.38 16.22
CA GLY A 196 -1.00 -6.65 15.81
C GLY A 196 -1.27 -5.25 15.23
N ALA A 197 -2.53 -4.90 14.97
CA ALA A 197 -2.96 -3.61 14.41
C ALA A 197 -4.02 -2.92 15.29
N PRO A 198 -3.68 -2.57 16.55
CA PRO A 198 -4.65 -2.11 17.53
C PRO A 198 -5.22 -0.72 17.25
N TYR A 199 -4.60 0.12 16.43
CA TYR A 199 -5.09 1.48 16.14
C TYR A 199 -5.90 1.60 14.83
N MET A 200 -6.38 0.47 14.30
CA MET A 200 -7.15 0.42 13.07
C MET A 200 -8.53 1.07 13.23
N ASN A 201 -8.85 2.00 12.32
CA ASN A 201 -10.14 2.69 12.26
C ASN A 201 -11.01 2.18 11.11
N TYR A 202 -10.42 1.67 10.04
CA TYR A 202 -11.15 1.17 8.89
C TYR A 202 -10.70 -0.24 8.56
N LEU A 203 -11.64 -1.19 8.62
CA LEU A 203 -11.44 -2.56 8.18
C LEU A 203 -12.45 -2.91 7.10
N TYR A 204 -11.97 -3.12 5.88
CA TYR A 204 -12.75 -3.67 4.78
C TYR A 204 -12.25 -5.08 4.49
N ILE A 205 -13.09 -6.07 4.78
CA ILE A 205 -12.82 -7.51 4.58
C ILE A 205 -14.03 -8.19 3.91
N ASN A 206 -14.80 -7.43 3.15
CA ASN A 206 -15.97 -7.94 2.45
C ASN A 206 -15.57 -8.87 1.29
N ASN A 207 -16.43 -9.81 0.94
CA ASN A 207 -16.18 -10.82 -0.10
C ASN A 207 -14.91 -11.64 0.20
N ASN A 208 -14.93 -12.32 1.34
CA ASN A 208 -13.91 -13.29 1.75
C ASN A 208 -14.61 -14.62 2.13
N LEU A 209 -13.86 -15.53 2.74
CA LEU A 209 -14.35 -16.83 3.20
C LEU A 209 -14.39 -16.91 4.72
N LEU A 210 -14.60 -15.77 5.41
CA LEU A 210 -14.55 -15.74 6.87
C LEU A 210 -15.57 -16.70 7.47
N THR A 211 -15.16 -17.41 8.51
CA THR A 211 -16.01 -18.38 9.21
C THR A 211 -16.04 -18.11 10.72
N GLY A 212 -17.08 -18.59 11.40
CA GLY A 212 -17.14 -18.56 12.86
C GLY A 212 -17.25 -17.14 13.42
N THR A 213 -16.30 -16.76 14.27
CA THR A 213 -16.32 -15.49 15.00
C THR A 213 -15.17 -14.58 14.59
N LEU A 214 -15.47 -13.35 14.16
CA LEU A 214 -14.49 -12.28 13.99
C LEU A 214 -14.42 -11.43 15.26
N ASN A 215 -13.24 -11.32 15.87
CA ASN A 215 -13.00 -10.46 17.02
C ASN A 215 -12.41 -9.11 16.58
N ILE A 216 -13.18 -8.04 16.72
CA ILE A 216 -12.76 -6.67 16.39
C ILE A 216 -12.41 -5.82 17.62
N SER A 217 -12.42 -6.41 18.81
CA SER A 217 -12.02 -5.75 20.07
C SER A 217 -10.61 -5.12 20.04
N PRO A 218 -9.62 -5.64 19.28
CA PRO A 218 -8.32 -4.98 19.18
C PRO A 218 -8.37 -3.59 18.56
N MET A 219 -9.36 -3.29 17.70
CA MET A 219 -9.46 -2.03 16.97
C MET A 219 -9.83 -0.87 17.90
N ARG A 220 -8.94 0.12 18.03
CA ARG A 220 -9.09 1.31 18.86
C ARG A 220 -8.78 2.55 18.03
N SER A 221 -9.78 3.35 17.68
CA SER A 221 -9.48 4.59 16.95
C SER A 221 -8.64 5.52 17.83
N PRO A 222 -7.52 6.09 17.31
CA PRO A 222 -6.81 7.16 17.98
C PRO A 222 -7.57 8.50 17.92
N TYR A 223 -8.65 8.59 17.14
CA TYR A 223 -9.44 9.80 16.95
C TYR A 223 -10.85 9.65 17.54
N SER A 224 -11.41 10.76 18.02
CA SER A 224 -12.79 10.81 18.52
C SER A 224 -13.85 10.78 17.41
N SER A 225 -13.45 11.06 16.16
CA SER A 225 -14.30 10.99 14.97
C SER A 225 -13.44 10.94 13.70
N PRO A 226 -13.83 10.19 12.66
CA PRO A 226 -14.95 9.25 12.66
C PRO A 226 -14.58 7.98 13.44
N ALA A 227 -15.57 7.40 14.09
CA ALA A 227 -15.42 6.13 14.79
C ALA A 227 -15.07 4.96 13.86
N PRO A 228 -14.59 3.83 14.42
CA PRO A 228 -14.22 2.67 13.62
C PRO A 228 -15.36 2.19 12.72
N THR A 229 -15.02 1.85 11.49
CA THR A 229 -15.90 1.30 10.46
C THR A 229 -15.39 -0.07 10.03
N VAL A 230 -16.28 -1.05 10.04
CA VAL A 230 -15.97 -2.44 9.67
C VAL A 230 -16.96 -2.90 8.61
N ASN A 231 -16.47 -3.37 7.47
CA ASN A 231 -17.28 -4.02 6.44
C ASN A 231 -16.89 -5.49 6.28
N THR A 232 -17.85 -6.37 6.48
CA THR A 232 -17.71 -7.84 6.45
C THR A 232 -18.71 -8.51 5.51
N THR A 233 -19.44 -7.74 4.69
CA THR A 233 -20.44 -8.31 3.77
C THR A 233 -19.84 -9.32 2.80
N GLY A 234 -20.64 -10.23 2.25
CA GLY A 234 -20.14 -11.26 1.35
C GLY A 234 -19.24 -12.29 2.03
N ASN A 235 -19.42 -12.52 3.34
CA ASN A 235 -18.80 -13.61 4.10
C ASN A 235 -19.91 -14.54 4.64
N PRO A 236 -20.55 -15.35 3.78
CA PRO A 236 -21.79 -16.06 4.13
C PRO A 236 -21.63 -17.10 5.27
N SER A 237 -20.39 -17.50 5.59
CA SER A 237 -20.08 -18.44 6.66
C SER A 237 -19.67 -17.76 7.97
N LEU A 238 -19.59 -16.43 8.01
CA LEU A 238 -19.28 -15.66 9.21
C LEU A 238 -20.52 -15.60 10.11
N VAL A 239 -20.41 -16.19 11.30
CA VAL A 239 -21.53 -16.37 12.22
C VAL A 239 -21.70 -15.15 13.11
N THR A 240 -20.62 -14.64 13.69
CA THR A 240 -20.67 -13.55 14.67
C THR A 240 -19.49 -12.61 14.53
N ILE A 241 -19.74 -11.32 14.74
CA ILE A 241 -18.73 -10.30 14.95
C ILE A 241 -18.80 -9.90 16.43
N GLN A 242 -17.68 -10.00 17.14
CA GLN A 242 -17.56 -9.68 18.56
C GLN A 242 -16.74 -8.42 18.78
N TYR A 243 -17.24 -7.55 19.64
CA TYR A 243 -16.57 -6.33 20.04
C TYR A 243 -16.65 -6.13 21.55
N ASP A 244 -15.50 -5.91 22.19
CA ASP A 244 -15.37 -5.49 23.58
C ASP A 244 -14.80 -4.07 23.61
N ASP A 245 -15.59 -3.11 24.10
CA ASP A 245 -15.20 -1.71 24.22
C ASP A 245 -14.19 -1.45 25.36
N ASN A 246 -13.84 -2.48 26.12
CA ASN A 246 -12.96 -2.44 27.30
C ASN A 246 -13.34 -1.30 28.27
N CYS A 247 -14.63 -1.00 28.40
CA CYS A 247 -15.16 0.07 29.25
C CYS A 247 -14.66 1.48 28.89
N ASN A 248 -14.13 1.69 27.68
CA ASN A 248 -13.63 2.99 27.22
C ASN A 248 -14.68 3.83 26.48
N ASN A 249 -15.94 3.36 26.40
CA ASN A 249 -17.04 4.00 25.67
C ASN A 249 -16.70 4.35 24.20
N GLN A 250 -15.68 3.72 23.61
CA GLN A 250 -15.45 3.83 22.17
C GLN A 250 -16.57 3.06 21.48
N GLN A 251 -17.40 3.73 20.70
CA GLN A 251 -18.41 3.07 19.89
C GLN A 251 -17.81 2.77 18.52
N ILE A 252 -17.80 1.50 18.11
CA ILE A 252 -17.73 1.17 16.68
C ILE A 252 -19.03 1.65 16.08
N THR A 253 -18.97 2.72 15.30
CA THR A 253 -20.20 3.41 14.87
C THR A 253 -20.82 2.71 13.66
N TYR A 254 -20.05 1.93 12.88
CA TYR A 254 -20.57 1.32 11.66
C TYR A 254 -20.00 -0.09 11.41
N VAL A 255 -20.79 -1.12 11.70
CA VAL A 255 -20.54 -2.50 11.28
C VAL A 255 -21.51 -2.85 10.16
N ILE A 256 -20.98 -3.01 8.95
CA ILE A 256 -21.70 -3.46 7.77
C ILE A 256 -21.42 -4.96 7.64
N LYS A 257 -22.47 -5.78 7.62
CA LYS A 257 -22.38 -7.25 7.68
C LYS A 257 -23.53 -7.88 6.91
N ASP A 258 -23.39 -9.16 6.59
CA ASP A 258 -24.49 -9.93 6.02
C ASP A 258 -25.65 -10.06 7.01
N VAL A 259 -26.86 -10.30 6.48
CA VAL A 259 -28.09 -10.43 7.28
C VAL A 259 -27.98 -11.58 8.29
N ALA A 260 -27.36 -12.69 7.89
CA ALA A 260 -27.19 -13.89 8.73
C ALA A 260 -26.14 -13.72 9.82
N THR A 261 -25.17 -12.82 9.65
CA THR A 261 -24.10 -12.59 10.64
C THR A 261 -24.65 -11.82 11.83
N THR A 262 -24.36 -12.25 13.05
CA THR A 262 -24.73 -11.54 14.27
C THR A 262 -23.66 -10.55 14.68
N PHE A 263 -24.04 -9.47 15.37
CA PHE A 263 -23.08 -8.54 16.00
C PHE A 263 -23.34 -8.56 17.51
N THR A 264 -22.29 -8.82 18.29
CA THR A 264 -22.37 -8.93 19.74
C THR A 264 -21.35 -8.01 20.37
N GLN A 265 -21.84 -6.98 21.06
CA GLN A 265 -21.04 -6.20 21.99
C GLN A 265 -20.93 -7.00 23.30
N LEU A 266 -19.71 -7.37 23.65
CA LEU A 266 -19.41 -7.96 24.94
C LEU A 266 -19.50 -6.84 25.98
N GLY A 267 -20.37 -6.99 26.97
CA GLY A 267 -20.42 -6.05 28.08
C GLY A 267 -19.15 -6.13 28.93
N CYS A 268 -18.77 -5.02 29.55
CA CYS A 268 -17.67 -4.91 30.51
C CYS A 268 -17.57 -6.16 31.40
N LYS A 269 -16.52 -6.97 31.21
CA LYS A 269 -16.05 -7.88 32.25
C LYS A 269 -15.06 -7.10 33.10
N LEU A 270 -15.55 -6.60 34.24
CA LEU A 270 -14.71 -6.06 35.32
C LEU A 270 -13.63 -7.06 35.73
#